data_AF-A0A8B9EYM4-F1
#
_entry.id   AF-A0A8B9EYM4-F1
#
_cell.length_a   1.000
_cell.length_b   1.000
_cell.length_c   1.000
_cell.angle_alpha   90.00
_cell.angle_beta   90.00
_cell.angle_gamma   90.00
#
_symmetry.space_group_name_H-M   'P 1'
#
loop_
_entity.id
_entity.type
_entity.pdbx_description
1 polymer ?
#
loop_
_entity_poly.entity_id
_entity_poly.type
_entity_poly.pdbx_seq_one_letter_code
_entity_poly.pdbx_strand_id
1 'polypeptide(L)'
;MPGGARISFNSVDSSLSSLKNCQSYINTGMDIATHVALDLVESFNDVEDVNSMEKVMIEYAAMDRELNHYMRAIEETVNQIKREKPENIPDLKSLVHEKFTAMERENSDSDLQKNEKYVYFKDQLKLMRKQCMSQIVQLEKTGDLNSCQHLFKN
;
A
#
# COMPACT_ATOMS: atom_id res chain seq x y z
N MET A 1 -19.94 30.21 36.98
CA MET A 1 -19.88 28.95 36.23
C MET A 1 -18.42 28.56 36.08
N PRO A 2 -17.98 27.36 36.48
CA PRO A 2 -16.61 26.94 36.19
C PRO A 2 -16.54 26.61 34.70
N GLY A 3 -15.82 27.43 33.94
CA GLY A 3 -15.49 27.14 32.55
C GLY A 3 -14.61 25.90 32.52
N GLY A 4 -15.21 24.75 32.22
CA GLY A 4 -14.46 23.50 32.02
C GLY A 4 -13.38 23.73 30.97
N ALA A 5 -12.14 23.43 31.33
CA ALA A 5 -11.00 23.54 30.43
C ALA A 5 -11.31 22.77 29.14
N ARG A 6 -11.46 23.49 28.03
CA ARG A 6 -11.65 22.88 26.71
C ARG A 6 -10.31 22.29 26.29
N ILE A 7 -10.22 20.96 26.27
CA ILE A 7 -9.06 20.25 25.71
C ILE A 7 -8.98 20.62 24.23
N SER A 8 -7.86 21.23 23.82
CA SER A 8 -7.58 21.54 22.42
C SER A 8 -6.92 20.34 21.75
N PHE A 9 -7.44 19.96 20.59
CA PHE A 9 -6.90 18.85 19.78
C PHE A 9 -6.18 19.31 18.52
N ASN A 10 -5.95 20.63 18.36
CA ASN A 10 -5.40 21.20 17.13
C ASN A 10 -4.02 20.60 16.75
N SER A 11 -3.18 20.29 17.74
CA SER A 11 -1.89 19.64 17.51
C SER A 11 -2.03 18.20 17.02
N VAL A 12 -3.06 17.49 17.48
CA VAL A 12 -3.41 16.15 17.00
C VAL A 12 -3.92 16.22 15.57
N ASP A 13 -4.83 17.15 15.28
CA ASP A 13 -5.37 17.35 13.93
C ASP A 13 -4.28 17.71 12.91
N SER A 14 -3.31 18.54 13.32
CA SER A 14 -2.14 18.90 12.51
C SER A 14 -1.24 17.69 12.24
N SER A 15 -0.94 16.90 13.28
CA SER A 15 -0.12 15.68 13.16
C SER A 15 -0.81 14.64 12.28
N LEU A 16 -2.13 14.48 12.41
CA LEU A 16 -2.94 13.57 11.60
C LEU A 16 -2.91 13.98 10.12
N SER A 17 -2.96 15.27 9.83
CA SER A 17 -2.85 15.79 8.46
C SER A 17 -1.46 15.52 7.86
N SER A 18 -0.38 15.69 8.65
CA SER A 18 0.96 15.29 8.22
C SER A 18 1.06 13.79 7.95
N LEU A 19 0.44 12.97 8.80
CA LEU A 19 0.42 11.52 8.64
C LEU A 19 -0.35 11.09 7.39
N LYS A 20 -1.47 11.77 7.08
CA LYS A 20 -2.22 11.56 5.85
C LYS A 20 -1.40 11.86 4.60
N ASN A 21 -0.50 12.85 4.66
CA ASN A 21 0.43 13.10 3.57
C ASN A 21 1.41 11.93 3.38
N CYS A 22 1.75 11.16 4.43
CA CYS A 22 2.60 9.98 4.29
C CYS A 22 1.97 8.89 3.42
N GLN A 23 0.63 8.83 3.37
CA GLN A 23 -0.09 7.91 2.48
C GLN A 23 0.25 8.15 1.00
N SER A 24 0.56 9.40 0.62
CA SER A 24 1.00 9.70 -0.74
C SER A 24 2.35 9.05 -1.08
N TYR A 25 3.27 8.95 -0.10
CA TYR A 25 4.56 8.30 -0.31
C TYR A 25 4.42 6.79 -0.49
N ILE A 26 3.52 6.15 0.25
CA ILE A 26 3.19 4.73 0.06
C ILE A 26 2.65 4.51 -1.36
N ASN A 27 1.71 5.35 -1.78
CA ASN A 27 1.16 5.29 -3.13
C ASN A 27 2.21 5.48 -4.23
N THR A 28 3.14 6.42 -4.06
CA THR A 28 4.26 6.60 -4.99
C THR A 28 5.20 5.39 -4.99
N GLY A 29 5.48 4.79 -3.83
CA GLY A 29 6.26 3.56 -3.73
C GLY A 29 5.64 2.40 -4.52
N MET A 30 4.31 2.26 -4.45
CA MET A 30 3.57 1.26 -5.24
C MET A 30 3.63 1.53 -6.76
N ASP A 31 3.58 2.80 -7.18
CA ASP A 31 3.71 3.15 -8.60
C ASP A 31 5.12 2.81 -9.11
N ILE A 32 6.17 3.14 -8.34
CA ILE A 32 7.55 2.79 -8.66
C ILE A 32 7.72 1.27 -8.75
N ALA A 33 7.20 0.52 -7.76
CA ALA A 33 7.28 -0.93 -7.74
C ALA A 33 6.58 -1.55 -8.96
N THR A 34 5.45 -0.96 -9.39
CA THR A 34 4.75 -1.36 -10.61
C THR A 34 5.61 -1.15 -11.84
N HIS A 35 6.22 0.02 -12.01
CA HIS A 35 7.09 0.31 -13.14
C HIS A 35 8.31 -0.61 -13.20
N VAL A 36 8.99 -0.82 -12.07
CA VAL A 36 10.15 -1.73 -11.99
C VAL A 36 9.74 -3.16 -12.39
N ALA A 37 8.59 -3.64 -11.92
CA ALA A 37 8.12 -4.98 -12.30
C ALA A 37 7.78 -5.10 -13.79
N LEU A 38 7.25 -4.04 -14.40
CA LEU A 38 6.97 -4.00 -15.84
C LEU A 38 8.26 -4.01 -16.66
N ASP A 39 9.26 -3.21 -16.28
CA ASP A 39 10.57 -3.18 -16.93
C ASP A 39 11.28 -4.55 -16.84
N LEU A 40 11.13 -5.26 -15.71
CA LEU A 40 11.63 -6.62 -15.52
C LEU A 40 10.95 -7.63 -16.46
N VAL A 41 9.63 -7.51 -16.67
CA VAL A 41 8.91 -8.36 -17.62
C VAL A 41 9.33 -8.06 -19.07
N GLU A 42 9.50 -6.79 -19.41
CA GLU A 42 9.88 -6.37 -20.77
C GLU A 42 11.29 -6.82 -21.15
N SER A 43 12.23 -6.81 -20.18
CA SER A 43 13.59 -7.31 -20.37
C SER A 43 13.69 -8.85 -20.43
N PHE A 44 12.56 -9.57 -20.44
CA PHE A 44 12.49 -11.04 -20.38
C PHE A 44 13.24 -11.63 -19.17
N ASN A 45 13.30 -10.87 -18.08
CA ASN A 45 14.09 -11.18 -16.89
C ASN A 45 13.44 -12.23 -15.96
N ASP A 46 14.15 -12.57 -14.89
CA ASP A 46 13.82 -13.65 -13.95
C ASP A 46 12.42 -13.49 -13.32
N VAL A 47 11.64 -14.58 -13.39
CA VAL A 47 10.32 -14.70 -12.74
C VAL A 47 10.43 -14.44 -11.24
N GLU A 48 11.57 -14.75 -10.62
CA GLU A 48 11.83 -14.52 -9.20
C GLU A 48 11.90 -13.03 -8.84
N ASP A 49 12.46 -12.18 -9.70
CA ASP A 49 12.52 -10.73 -9.47
C ASP A 49 11.12 -10.11 -9.54
N VAL A 50 10.30 -10.55 -10.51
CA VAL A 50 8.90 -10.11 -10.61
C VAL A 50 8.06 -10.60 -9.42
N ASN A 51 8.29 -11.83 -8.95
CA ASN A 51 7.67 -12.35 -7.73
C ASN A 51 8.10 -11.55 -6.49
N SER A 52 9.34 -11.06 -6.46
CA SER A 52 9.84 -10.20 -5.38
C SER A 52 9.12 -8.85 -5.39
N MET A 53 8.89 -8.27 -6.56
CA MET A 53 8.09 -7.05 -6.68
C MET A 53 6.63 -7.24 -6.24
N GLU A 54 6.04 -8.42 -6.48
CA GLU A 54 4.70 -8.75 -5.96
C GLU A 54 4.67 -8.74 -4.42
N LYS A 55 5.71 -9.25 -3.75
CA LYS A 55 5.83 -9.19 -2.29
C LYS A 55 5.93 -7.74 -1.80
N VAL A 56 6.76 -6.91 -2.45
CA VAL A 56 6.89 -5.48 -2.13
C VAL A 56 5.53 -4.77 -2.25
N MET A 57 4.72 -5.11 -3.25
CA MET A 57 3.39 -4.53 -3.41
C MET A 57 2.43 -4.93 -2.27
N ILE A 58 2.51 -6.17 -1.77
CA ILE A 58 1.76 -6.62 -0.59
C ILE A 58 2.22 -5.88 0.68
N GLU A 59 3.53 -5.68 0.85
CA GLU A 59 4.09 -4.92 1.98
C GLU A 59 3.59 -3.46 1.98
N TYR A 60 3.55 -2.80 0.82
CA TYR A 60 2.96 -1.46 0.72
C TYR A 60 1.45 -1.45 1.01
N ALA A 61 0.70 -2.45 0.53
CA ALA A 61 -0.72 -2.58 0.85
C ALA A 61 -0.96 -2.78 2.36
N ALA A 62 -0.09 -3.54 3.03
CA ALA A 62 -0.13 -3.72 4.48
C ALA A 62 0.16 -2.40 5.21
N MET A 63 1.21 -1.69 4.77
CA MET A 63 1.60 -0.40 5.34
C MET A 63 0.50 0.66 5.18
N ASP A 64 -0.17 0.73 4.02
CA ASP A 64 -1.31 1.63 3.79
C ASP A 64 -2.47 1.31 4.74
N ARG A 65 -2.81 0.03 4.91
CA ARG A 65 -3.85 -0.43 5.83
C ARG A 65 -3.53 -0.07 7.28
N GLU A 66 -2.33 -0.40 7.75
CA GLU A 66 -1.88 -0.11 9.12
C GLU A 66 -1.91 1.40 9.40
N LEU A 67 -1.43 2.21 8.45
CA LEU A 67 -1.46 3.67 8.56
C LEU A 67 -2.91 4.19 8.69
N ASN A 68 -3.82 3.68 7.85
CA ASN A 68 -5.23 4.04 7.88
C ASN A 68 -5.91 3.64 9.20
N HIS A 69 -5.62 2.44 9.72
CA HIS A 69 -6.11 2.00 11.02
C HIS A 69 -5.59 2.88 12.15
N TYR A 70 -4.31 3.23 12.14
CA TYR A 70 -3.74 4.10 13.17
C TYR A 70 -4.39 5.50 13.14
N MET A 71 -4.56 6.08 11.96
CA MET A 71 -5.27 7.36 11.79
C MET A 71 -6.71 7.27 12.33
N ARG A 72 -7.45 6.21 11.98
CA ARG A 72 -8.83 5.98 12.43
C ARG A 72 -8.92 5.82 13.95
N ALA A 73 -7.96 5.13 14.56
CA ALA A 73 -7.91 4.95 16.02
C ALA A 73 -7.76 6.29 16.76
N ILE A 74 -6.93 7.19 16.22
CA ILE A 74 -6.76 8.55 16.74
C ILE A 74 -8.05 9.35 16.57
N GLU A 75 -8.63 9.36 15.38
CA GLU A 75 -9.87 10.10 15.09
C GLU A 75 -11.02 9.65 16.00
N GLU A 76 -11.23 8.34 16.12
CA GLU A 76 -12.24 7.77 17.00
C GLU A 76 -12.02 8.16 18.46
N THR A 77 -10.77 8.11 18.93
CA THR A 77 -10.42 8.49 20.31
C THR A 77 -10.72 9.96 20.56
N VAL A 78 -10.27 10.85 19.66
CA VAL A 78 -10.52 12.30 19.77
C VAL A 78 -12.03 12.59 19.74
N ASN A 79 -12.77 11.95 18.84
CA ASN A 79 -14.22 12.11 18.72
C ASN A 79 -14.95 11.62 19.97
N GLN A 80 -14.51 10.50 20.55
CA GLN A 80 -15.05 9.97 21.81
C GLN A 80 -14.87 10.99 22.95
N ILE A 81 -13.66 11.51 23.17
CA ILE A 81 -13.40 12.49 24.24
C ILE A 81 -14.20 13.79 24.04
N LYS A 82 -14.28 14.29 22.80
CA LYS A 82 -15.07 15.49 22.46
C LYS A 82 -16.56 15.30 22.79
N ARG A 83 -17.11 14.10 22.58
CA ARG A 83 -18.52 13.76 22.80
C ARG A 83 -18.84 13.49 24.27
N GLU A 84 -18.07 12.62 24.92
CA GLU A 84 -18.33 12.14 26.27
C GLU A 84 -17.96 13.17 27.34
N LYS A 85 -16.99 14.06 27.05
CA LYS A 85 -16.47 15.07 27.98
C LYS A 85 -16.23 14.48 29.38
N PRO A 86 -15.41 13.41 29.47
CA PRO A 86 -15.23 12.68 30.71
C PRO A 86 -14.68 13.59 31.81
N GLU A 87 -15.12 13.37 33.05
CA GLU A 87 -14.66 14.16 34.21
C GLU A 87 -13.16 14.00 34.45
N ASN A 88 -12.63 12.79 34.19
CA ASN A 88 -11.20 12.49 34.20
C ASN A 88 -10.75 12.10 32.80
N ILE A 89 -9.68 12.72 32.31
CA ILE A 89 -9.12 12.38 31.00
C ILE A 89 -8.52 10.97 31.09
N PRO A 90 -8.97 10.00 30.26
CA PRO A 90 -8.41 8.67 30.24
C PRO A 90 -7.02 8.66 29.59
N ASP A 91 -6.29 7.55 29.72
CA ASP A 91 -5.04 7.36 29.00
C ASP A 91 -5.32 7.25 27.49
N LEU A 92 -5.14 8.37 26.79
CA LEU A 92 -5.38 8.47 25.35
C LEU A 92 -4.48 7.53 24.55
N LYS A 93 -3.24 7.30 25.01
CA LYS A 93 -2.31 6.41 24.31
C LYS A 93 -2.81 4.97 24.38
N SER A 94 -3.24 4.53 25.57
CA SER A 94 -3.82 3.19 25.74
C SER A 94 -5.09 3.02 24.90
N LEU A 95 -5.97 4.02 24.89
CA LEU A 95 -7.23 3.97 24.15
C LEU A 95 -7.02 3.91 22.62
N VAL A 96 -6.10 4.71 22.09
CA VAL A 96 -5.70 4.62 20.67
C VAL A 96 -5.13 3.24 20.36
N HIS A 97 -4.26 2.72 21.21
CA HIS A 97 -3.64 1.41 21.00
C HIS A 97 -4.67 0.26 21.03
N GLU A 98 -5.64 0.31 21.94
CA GLU A 98 -6.72 -0.66 22.02
C GLU A 98 -7.57 -0.66 20.74
N LYS A 99 -8.01 0.52 20.30
CA LYS A 99 -8.77 0.68 19.05
C LYS A 99 -7.98 0.19 17.84
N PHE A 100 -6.72 0.59 17.72
CA PHE A 100 -5.83 0.14 16.65
C PHE A 100 -5.71 -1.39 16.64
N THR A 101 -5.43 -1.99 17.79
CA THR A 101 -5.28 -3.44 17.92
C THR A 101 -6.57 -4.19 17.63
N ALA A 102 -7.73 -3.63 18.00
CA ALA A 102 -9.02 -4.23 17.66
C ALA A 102 -9.24 -4.28 16.14
N MET A 103 -8.90 -3.21 15.42
CA MET A 103 -8.96 -3.18 13.96
C MET A 103 -7.97 -4.14 13.32
N GLU A 104 -6.76 -4.24 13.85
CA GLU A 104 -5.75 -5.18 13.35
C GLU A 104 -6.15 -6.66 13.55
N ARG A 105 -6.92 -6.98 14.60
CA ARG A 105 -7.39 -8.35 14.83
C ARG A 105 -8.43 -8.84 13.82
N GLU A 106 -9.14 -7.92 13.18
CA GLU A 106 -10.14 -8.25 12.17
C GLU A 106 -9.53 -8.43 10.77
N ASN A 107 -8.24 -8.10 10.62
CA ASN A 107 -7.54 -8.18 9.35
C ASN A 107 -7.25 -9.61 8.90
N SER A 108 -7.30 -9.82 7.59
CA SER A 108 -6.75 -11.01 6.94
C SER A 108 -5.74 -10.63 5.85
N ASP A 109 -4.84 -11.54 5.51
CA ASP A 109 -3.90 -11.37 4.39
C ASP A 109 -4.64 -11.26 3.05
N SER A 110 -5.83 -11.86 2.95
CA SER A 110 -6.66 -11.78 1.75
C SER A 110 -7.17 -10.36 1.46
N ASP A 111 -7.23 -9.49 2.48
CA ASP A 111 -7.66 -8.11 2.31
C ASP A 111 -6.59 -7.26 1.61
N LEU A 112 -5.31 -7.62 1.77
CA LEU A 112 -4.20 -6.93 1.09
C LEU A 112 -4.29 -7.10 -0.43
N GLN A 113 -4.79 -8.26 -0.87
CA GLN A 113 -4.95 -8.56 -2.30
C GLN A 113 -6.10 -7.78 -2.94
N LYS A 114 -6.97 -7.13 -2.14
CA LYS A 114 -8.07 -6.29 -2.63
C LYS A 114 -7.66 -4.82 -2.78
N ASN A 115 -6.44 -4.45 -2.39
CA ASN A 115 -5.94 -3.09 -2.56
C ASN A 115 -5.95 -2.70 -4.05
N GLU A 116 -6.53 -1.53 -4.37
CA GLU A 116 -6.76 -1.11 -5.76
C GLU A 116 -5.48 -1.05 -6.58
N LYS A 117 -4.37 -0.56 -6.00
CA LYS A 117 -3.07 -0.49 -6.67
C LYS A 117 -2.44 -1.87 -6.85
N TYR A 118 -2.62 -2.77 -5.88
CA TYR A 118 -2.18 -4.16 -6.01
C TYR A 118 -2.93 -4.89 -7.13
N VAL A 119 -4.25 -4.73 -7.22
CA VAL A 119 -5.07 -5.31 -8.29
C VAL A 119 -4.63 -4.77 -9.64
N TYR A 120 -4.48 -3.45 -9.75
CA TYR A 120 -3.98 -2.80 -10.96
C TYR A 120 -2.62 -3.35 -11.39
N PHE A 121 -1.67 -3.49 -10.46
CA PHE A 121 -0.36 -4.09 -10.70
C PHE A 121 -0.47 -5.50 -11.30
N LYS A 122 -1.28 -6.38 -10.72
CA LYS A 122 -1.48 -7.76 -11.21
C LYS A 122 -2.06 -7.77 -12.63
N ASP A 123 -3.02 -6.89 -12.91
CA ASP A 123 -3.63 -6.76 -14.22
C ASP A 123 -2.62 -6.27 -15.27
N GLN A 124 -1.80 -5.28 -14.94
CA GLN A 124 -0.76 -4.76 -15.83
C GLN A 124 0.29 -5.85 -16.17
N LEU A 125 0.75 -6.62 -15.18
CA LEU A 125 1.66 -7.74 -15.43
C LEU A 125 1.05 -8.79 -16.35
N LYS A 126 -0.24 -9.11 -16.16
CA LYS A 126 -0.95 -10.08 -17.00
C LYS A 126 -1.07 -9.60 -18.44
N LEU A 127 -1.33 -8.32 -18.66
CA LEU A 127 -1.38 -7.71 -19.99
C LEU A 127 0.00 -7.72 -20.65
N MET A 128 1.03 -7.29 -19.94
CA MET A 128 2.40 -7.23 -20.48
C MET A 128 2.92 -8.61 -20.88
N ARG A 129 2.75 -9.62 -20.03
CA ARG A 129 3.14 -11.01 -20.35
C ARG A 129 2.45 -11.53 -21.61
N LYS A 130 1.15 -11.23 -21.80
CA LYS A 130 0.44 -11.61 -23.04
C LYS A 130 1.03 -10.94 -24.28
N GLN A 131 1.43 -9.66 -24.16
CA GLN A 131 2.06 -8.93 -25.26
C GLN A 131 3.44 -9.51 -25.60
N CYS A 132 4.30 -9.73 -24.62
CA CYS A 132 5.61 -10.37 -24.81
C CYS A 132 5.50 -11.75 -25.46
N MET A 133 4.58 -12.60 -25.00
CA MET A 133 4.36 -13.92 -25.63
C MET A 133 3.90 -13.81 -27.08
N SER A 134 3.00 -12.86 -27.39
CA SER A 134 2.56 -12.63 -28.77
C SER A 134 3.73 -12.21 -29.66
N GLN A 135 4.61 -11.33 -29.18
CA GLN A 135 5.80 -10.88 -29.91
C GLN A 135 6.78 -12.04 -30.18
N ILE A 136 7.05 -12.88 -29.17
CA ILE A 136 7.90 -14.08 -29.33
C ILE A 136 7.34 -15.00 -30.43
N VAL A 137 6.03 -15.30 -30.39
CA VAL A 137 5.39 -16.19 -31.38
C VAL A 137 5.46 -15.61 -32.80
N GLN A 138 5.43 -14.28 -32.96
CA GLN A 138 5.60 -13.66 -34.28
C GLN A 138 7.06 -13.76 -34.77
N LEU A 139 8.04 -13.56 -33.87
CA LEU A 139 9.47 -13.68 -34.20
C LEU A 139 9.86 -15.11 -34.59
N GLU A 140 9.30 -16.14 -33.94
CA GLU A 140 9.51 -17.54 -34.32
C GLU A 140 8.97 -17.87 -35.71
N LYS A 141 7.87 -17.21 -36.13
CA LYS A 141 7.26 -17.42 -37.45
C LYS A 141 8.00 -16.71 -38.58
N THR A 142 8.71 -15.61 -38.29
CA THR A 142 9.45 -14.84 -39.30
C THR A 142 10.87 -15.34 -39.53
N GLY A 143 11.37 -16.28 -38.71
CA GLY A 143 12.67 -16.95 -38.92
C GLY A 143 13.90 -16.07 -38.65
N ASP A 144 13.72 -14.90 -38.03
CA ASP A 144 14.82 -13.99 -37.69
C ASP A 144 15.45 -14.33 -36.32
N LEU A 145 15.96 -15.56 -36.18
CA LEU A 145 16.63 -16.02 -34.95
C LEU A 145 17.97 -15.27 -34.69
N ASN A 146 18.52 -14.57 -35.68
CA ASN A 146 19.81 -13.89 -35.56
C ASN A 146 19.73 -12.56 -34.79
N SER A 147 18.57 -11.88 -34.81
CA SER A 147 18.32 -10.70 -33.98
C SER A 147 18.13 -11.03 -32.48
N CYS A 148 18.03 -12.31 -32.11
CA CYS A 148 17.79 -12.75 -30.73
C CYS A 148 19.05 -13.15 -29.96
N GLN A 149 20.24 -13.20 -30.58
CA GLN A 149 21.47 -13.62 -29.87
C GLN A 149 21.89 -12.65 -28.75
N HIS A 150 21.38 -11.43 -28.74
CA HIS A 150 21.63 -10.42 -27.69
C HIS A 150 20.61 -10.48 -26.54
N LEU A 151 19.47 -11.15 -26.74
CA LEU A 151 18.39 -11.28 -25.76
C LEU A 151 18.55 -12.50 -24.83
N PHE A 152 19.50 -13.40 -25.13
CA PHE A 152 19.74 -14.64 -24.36
C PHE A 152 21.20 -14.80 -23.89
N LYS A 153 22.02 -13.74 -23.96
CA LYS A 153 23.41 -13.77 -23.49
C LYS A 153 23.55 -13.06 -22.15
N ASN A 154 23.68 -13.87 -21.09
CA ASN A 154 24.59 -13.57 -19.98
C ASN A 154 25.86 -14.42 -20.18
#